data_AF-A0A7W6R3Z9-F1
#
_entry.id   AF-A0A7W6R3Z9-F1
#
_cell.length_a   1.000
_cell.length_b   1.000
_cell.length_c   1.000
_cell.angle_alpha   90.00
_cell.angle_beta   90.00
_cell.angle_gamma   90.00
#
_symmetry.space_group_name_H-M   'P 1'
#
loop_
_entity.id
_entity.type
_entity.pdbx_description
1 polymer ?
#
loop_
_entity_poly.entity_id
_entity_poly.type
_entity_poly.pdbx_seq_one_letter_code
_entity_poly.pdbx_strand_id
1 'polypeptide(L)'
;MARPLNKAGETDTFAFAAAYLYAIVKNHPFVDGNERTGYLAAFTFLYINNYVVNADNAQVITFVLAVAAGEIDEEGATRFLRDFTVALNR
;
A
#
# COMPACT_ATOMS: atom_id res chain seq x y z
N MET A 1 -13.73 0.83 16.82
CA MET A 1 -14.16 0.74 15.41
C MET A 1 -13.75 2.04 14.71
N ALA A 2 -12.66 2.02 13.94
CA ALA A 2 -12.28 3.16 13.12
C ALA A 2 -13.22 3.23 11.92
N ARG A 3 -13.90 4.36 11.74
CA ARG A 3 -14.74 4.60 10.55
C ARG A 3 -13.81 4.84 9.36
N PRO A 4 -14.07 4.25 8.18
CA PRO A 4 -13.33 4.59 6.98
C PRO A 4 -13.56 6.07 6.65
N LEU A 5 -12.50 6.88 6.75
CA LEU A 5 -12.49 8.23 6.22
C LEU A 5 -12.44 8.11 4.70
N ASN A 6 -13.57 8.35 4.03
CA ASN A 6 -13.56 8.49 2.59
C ASN A 6 -12.67 9.70 2.25
N LYS A 7 -11.49 9.48 1.65
CA LYS A 7 -10.60 10.52 1.11
C LYS A 7 -11.20 11.16 -0.16
N ALA A 8 -12.44 11.63 -0.06
CA ALA A 8 -13.16 12.31 -1.14
C ALA A 8 -12.55 13.71 -1.32
N GLY A 9 -11.43 13.79 -2.06
CA GLY A 9 -10.67 15.01 -2.29
C GLY A 9 -9.18 14.76 -2.54
N GLU A 10 -8.66 13.62 -2.09
CA GLU A 10 -7.31 13.17 -2.44
C GLU A 10 -7.32 12.70 -3.91
N THR A 11 -6.39 13.18 -4.73
CA THR A 11 -6.21 12.71 -6.12
C THR A 11 -4.91 11.93 -6.30
N ASP A 12 -4.14 11.76 -5.22
CA ASP A 12 -2.87 11.06 -5.24
C ASP A 12 -3.08 9.54 -5.29
N THR A 13 -2.79 8.95 -6.45
CA THR A 13 -2.84 7.50 -6.69
C THR A 13 -2.00 6.73 -5.68
N PHE A 14 -0.84 7.25 -5.25
CA PHE A 14 0.02 6.57 -4.28
C PHE A 14 -0.57 6.62 -2.88
N ALA A 15 -1.22 7.73 -2.51
CA ALA A 15 -1.91 7.85 -1.23
C ALA A 15 -3.10 6.91 -1.13
N PHE A 16 -3.82 6.66 -2.23
CA PHE A 16 -4.86 5.63 -2.27
C PHE A 16 -4.31 4.21 -2.16
N ALA A 17 -3.23 3.90 -2.88
CA ALA A 17 -2.56 2.61 -2.77
C ALA A 17 -2.08 2.35 -1.33
N ALA A 18 -1.45 3.34 -0.70
CA ALA A 18 -1.02 3.27 0.69
C ALA A 18 -2.20 3.09 1.65
N ALA A 19 -3.33 3.76 1.43
CA ALA A 19 -4.53 3.59 2.25
C ALA A 19 -5.07 2.14 2.18
N TYR A 20 -5.07 1.49 1.01
CA TYR A 20 -5.45 0.07 0.91
C TYR A 20 -4.51 -0.84 1.69
N LEU A 21 -3.20 -0.66 1.53
CA LEU A 21 -2.19 -1.41 2.29
C LEU A 21 -2.41 -1.23 3.80
N TYR A 22 -2.45 0.02 4.25
CA TYR A 22 -2.52 0.37 5.66
C TYR A 22 -3.82 -0.11 6.31
N ALA A 23 -4.96 0.06 5.62
CA ALA A 23 -6.25 -0.37 6.14
C ALA A 23 -6.34 -1.89 6.31
N ILE A 24 -5.78 -2.68 5.39
CA ILE A 24 -5.82 -4.15 5.50
C ILE A 24 -4.82 -4.62 6.55
N VAL A 25 -3.59 -4.09 6.52
CA VAL A 25 -2.53 -4.51 7.44
C VAL A 25 -2.87 -4.16 8.89
N LYS A 26 -3.35 -2.93 9.17
CA LYS A 26 -3.60 -2.51 10.56
C LYS A 26 -4.89 -3.04 11.16
N ASN A 27 -5.92 -3.31 10.35
CA ASN A 27 -7.19 -3.82 10.86
C ASN A 27 -7.27 -5.34 10.94
N HIS A 28 -6.29 -6.06 10.39
CA HIS A 28 -6.22 -7.53 10.37
C HIS A 28 -7.56 -8.22 10.05
N PRO A 29 -8.22 -7.92 8.91
CA PRO A 29 -9.54 -8.45 8.60
C PRO A 29 -9.56 -9.96 8.25
N PHE A 30 -8.40 -10.57 8.02
CA PHE A 30 -8.27 -11.99 7.68
C PHE A 30 -7.62 -12.78 8.82
N VAL A 31 -7.93 -14.09 8.88
CA VAL A 31 -7.33 -15.02 9.86
C VAL A 31 -5.81 -15.12 9.70
N ASP A 32 -5.32 -15.10 8.46
CA ASP A 32 -3.89 -15.05 8.12
C ASP A 32 -3.71 -14.29 6.78
N GLY A 33 -2.49 -13.82 6.52
CA GLY A 33 -2.10 -13.24 5.24
C GLY A 33 -2.53 -11.80 5.06
N ASN A 34 -2.73 -11.05 6.15
CA ASN A 34 -3.11 -9.64 6.11
C ASN A 34 -2.05 -8.79 5.38
N GLU A 35 -0.77 -9.06 5.63
CA GLU A 35 0.39 -8.41 5.02
C GLU A 35 0.42 -8.63 3.51
N ARG A 36 0.29 -9.91 3.10
CA ARG A 36 0.26 -10.32 1.69
C ARG A 36 -0.94 -9.71 0.96
N THR A 37 -2.11 -9.77 1.57
CA THR A 37 -3.35 -9.23 0.98
C THR A 37 -3.32 -7.71 0.90
N GLY A 38 -2.81 -7.03 1.94
CA GLY A 38 -2.67 -5.57 1.97
C GLY A 38 -1.72 -5.07 0.88
N TYR A 39 -0.56 -5.72 0.72
CA TYR A 39 0.36 -5.41 -0.36
C TYR A 39 -0.24 -5.67 -1.74
N LEU A 40 -0.88 -6.84 -1.94
CA LEU A 40 -1.48 -7.18 -3.22
C LEU A 40 -2.62 -6.23 -3.60
N ALA A 41 -3.40 -5.76 -2.64
CA ALA A 41 -4.44 -4.75 -2.88
C ALA A 41 -3.83 -3.42 -3.37
N ALA A 42 -2.81 -2.91 -2.69
CA ALA A 42 -2.09 -1.70 -3.10
C ALA A 42 -1.42 -1.86 -4.47
N PHE A 43 -0.72 -2.98 -4.69
CA PHE A 43 -0.07 -3.31 -5.95
C PHE A 43 -1.08 -3.37 -7.11
N THR A 44 -2.20 -4.07 -6.90
CA THR A 44 -3.26 -4.22 -7.92
C THR A 44 -3.89 -2.86 -8.24
N PHE A 45 -4.13 -2.03 -7.24
CA PHE A 45 -4.63 -0.67 -7.43
C PHE A 45 -3.67 0.18 -8.28
N LEU A 46 -2.36 0.14 -8.01
CA LEU A 46 -1.37 0.82 -8.85
C LEU A 46 -1.39 0.27 -10.29
N TYR A 47 -1.43 -1.05 -10.44
CA TYR A 47 -1.43 -1.72 -11.74
C TYR A 47 -2.59 -1.30 -12.65
N ILE A 48 -3.81 -1.22 -12.10
CA ILE A 48 -4.98 -0.75 -12.88
C ILE A 48 -4.91 0.75 -13.18
N ASN A 49 -4.10 1.53 -12.44
CA ASN A 49 -3.84 2.95 -12.66
C ASN A 49 -2.58 3.21 -13.52
N ASN A 50 -2.08 2.22 -14.26
CA ASN A 50 -0.88 2.31 -15.12
C ASN A 50 0.45 2.50 -14.38
N TYR A 51 0.57 1.96 -13.18
CA TYR A 51 1.78 1.99 -12.38
C TYR A 51 2.21 0.58 -11.95
N VAL A 52 3.50 0.32 -11.82
CA VAL A 52 4.02 -0.96 -11.30
C VAL A 52 5.13 -0.73 -10.29
N VAL A 53 5.04 -1.44 -9.15
CA VAL A 53 6.07 -1.41 -8.12
C VAL A 53 7.33 -2.07 -8.66
N ASN A 54 8.42 -1.31 -8.71
CA ASN A 54 9.76 -1.71 -9.12
C ASN A 54 10.69 -1.78 -7.90
N ALA A 55 10.40 -2.73 -7.01
CA ALA A 55 11.20 -3.07 -5.85
C ALA A 55 11.45 -4.58 -5.85
N ASP A 56 12.61 -5.00 -5.35
CA ASP A 56 12.87 -6.41 -5.18
C ASP A 56 12.03 -7.02 -4.04
N ASN A 57 11.96 -8.36 -3.99
CA ASN A 57 11.15 -9.06 -3.00
C ASN A 57 11.58 -8.75 -1.56
N ALA A 58 12.87 -8.57 -1.29
CA ALA A 58 13.37 -8.30 0.05
C ALA A 58 12.97 -6.89 0.51
N GLN A 59 13.01 -5.91 -0.39
CA GLN A 59 12.55 -4.54 -0.16
C GLN A 59 11.05 -4.52 0.14
N VAL A 60 10.24 -5.23 -0.66
CA VAL A 60 8.79 -5.32 -0.45
C VAL A 60 8.46 -5.97 0.90
N ILE A 61 9.09 -7.10 1.22
CA ILE A 61 8.86 -7.80 2.49
C ILE A 61 9.22 -6.89 3.67
N THR A 62 10.38 -6.24 3.61
CA THR A 62 10.84 -5.32 4.67
C THR A 62 9.86 -4.17 4.85
N PHE A 63 9.43 -3.55 3.74
CA PHE A 63 8.47 -2.46 3.73
C PHE A 63 7.14 -2.86 4.39
N VAL A 64 6.54 -3.98 3.97
CA VAL A 64 5.23 -4.41 4.48
C VAL A 64 5.32 -4.80 5.96
N LEU A 65 6.41 -5.45 6.38
CA LEU A 65 6.62 -5.77 7.79
C LEU A 65 6.80 -4.52 8.66
N ALA A 66 7.50 -3.49 8.15
CA ALA A 66 7.63 -2.21 8.85
C ALA A 66 6.29 -1.48 9.00
N VAL A 67 5.40 -1.56 7.98
CA VAL A 67 4.02 -1.05 8.09
C VAL A 67 3.23 -1.83 9.13
N ALA A 68 3.34 -3.16 9.15
CA ALA A 68 2.66 -4.01 10.14
C ALA A 68 3.12 -3.68 11.57
N ALA A 69 4.42 -3.54 11.78
CA ALA A 69 5.04 -3.11 13.02
C ALA A 69 4.67 -1.67 13.44
N GLY A 70 4.16 -0.86 12.50
CA GLY A 70 3.84 0.56 12.73
C GLY A 70 5.07 1.49 12.72
N GLU A 71 6.21 1.00 12.23
CA GLU A 71 7.43 1.78 11.99
C GLU A 71 7.27 2.68 10.76
N ILE A 72 6.44 2.26 9.80
CA ILE A 72 6.01 3.04 8.66
C ILE A 72 4.50 3.31 8.78
N ASP A 73 4.14 4.60 8.85
CA ASP A 73 2.75 5.05 8.82
C ASP A 73 2.21 5.17 7.38
N GLU A 74 0.94 5.53 7.23
CA GLU A 74 0.29 5.62 5.93
C GLU A 74 0.98 6.65 4.99
N GLU A 75 1.52 7.73 5.54
CA GLU A 75 2.26 8.73 4.77
C GLU A 75 3.63 8.19 4.33
N GLY A 76 4.33 7.48 5.21
CA GLY A 76 5.56 6.75 4.88
C GLY A 76 5.34 5.69 3.81
N ALA A 77 4.22 4.97 3.87
CA ALA A 77 3.81 4.02 2.84
C ALA A 77 3.54 4.72 1.50
N THR A 78 2.92 5.90 1.52
CA THR A 78 2.71 6.71 0.32
C THR A 78 4.04 7.11 -0.32
N ARG A 79 5.01 7.58 0.49
CA ARG A 79 6.35 7.94 0.02
C ARG A 79 7.09 6.74 -0.59
N PHE A 80 7.11 5.60 0.11
CA PHE A 80 7.73 4.38 -0.41
C PHE A 80 7.13 3.97 -1.75
N LEU A 81 5.79 3.90 -1.84
CA LEU A 81 5.14 3.50 -3.08
C LEU A 81 5.41 4.49 -4.20
N ARG A 82 5.56 5.78 -3.93
CA ARG A 82 5.93 6.77 -4.94
C ARG A 82 7.37 6.59 -5.44
N ASP A 83 8.30 6.36 -4.53
CA ASP A 83 9.73 6.25 -4.85
C ASP A 83 10.08 4.94 -5.58
N PHE A 84 9.35 3.87 -5.27
CA PHE A 84 9.59 2.52 -5.79
C PHE A 84 8.60 2.09 -6.87
N THR A 85 7.91 3.02 -7.52
CA THR A 85 6.95 2.71 -8.58
C THR A 85 7.27 3.45 -9.86
N VAL A 86 7.08 2.78 -10.99
CA VAL A 86 7.28 3.36 -12.33
C VAL A 86 5.98 3.28 -13.14
N ALA A 87 5.81 4.19 -14.10
CA ALA A 87 4.69 4.13 -15.02
C ALA A 87 4.84 2.93 -15.97
N LEU A 88 3.73 2.27 -16.28
CA LEU A 88 3.66 1.24 -17.30
C LEU A 88 3.58 1.91 -18.68
N ASN A 89 4.58 1.67 -19.54
CA ASN A 89 4.50 2.03 -20.95
C ASN A 89 3.60 1.02 -21.67
N ARG A 90 2.37 1.42 -22.00
CA ARG A 90 1.41 0.64 -22.79
C ARG A 90 1.29 1.18 -24.20
#